data_AF-A0A1T2KYL4-F1
#
_entry.id   AF-A0A1T2KYL4-F1
#
_cell.length_a   1.000
_cell.length_b   1.000
_cell.length_c   1.000
_cell.angle_alpha   90.00
_cell.angle_beta   90.00
_cell.angle_gamma   90.00
#
_symmetry.space_group_name_H-M   'P 1'
#
loop_
_entity.id
_entity.type
_entity.pdbx_description
1 polymer ?
#
loop_
_entity_poly.entity_id
_entity_poly.type
_entity_poly.pdbx_seq_one_letter_code
_entity_poly.pdbx_strand_id
1 'polypeptide(L)' 'MNEELIDLQTRLAFQDDAIQELNSTVARQQNQILELQKAIEQLRQQVKTLTPSQVASPDEEAPPPHY' A
#
# COMPACT_ATOMS: atom_id res chain seq x y z
N MET A 1 31.16 32.52 -22.69
CA MET A 1 30.90 31.35 -23.54
C MET A 1 31.38 30.04 -22.94
N ASN A 2 32.69 29.74 -22.80
CA ASN A 2 33.10 28.44 -22.22
C ASN A 2 32.72 28.27 -20.75
N GLU A 3 32.83 29.33 -19.95
CA GLU A 3 32.53 29.29 -18.50
C GLU A 3 31.04 29.09 -18.21
N GLU A 4 30.16 29.75 -18.97
CA GLU A 4 28.70 29.56 -18.89
C GLU A 4 28.29 28.13 -19.28
N LEU A 5 28.96 27.55 -20.28
CA LEU A 5 28.71 26.17 -20.71
C LEU A 5 29.13 25.17 -19.63
N ILE A 6 30.25 25.42 -18.94
CA ILE A 6 30.71 24.58 -17.81
C ILE A 6 29.75 24.69 -16.62
N ASP A 7 29.27 25.89 -16.28
CA ASP A 7 28.28 26.08 -15.21
C ASP A 7 26.96 25.34 -15.53
N LEU A 8 26.47 25.45 -16.78
CA LEU A 8 25.27 24.73 -17.22
C LEU A 8 25.45 23.21 -17.14
N GLN A 9 26.59 22.68 -17.58
CA GLN A 9 26.88 21.23 -17.48
C GLN A 9 26.95 20.76 -16.02
N THR A 10 27.55 21.57 -15.15
CA THR A 10 27.65 21.28 -13.72
C THR A 10 26.26 21.24 -13.09
N ARG A 11 25.41 22.23 -13.37
CA ARG A 11 24.01 22.26 -12.90
C ARG A 11 23.18 21.12 -13.46
N LEU A 12 23.43 20.71 -14.70
CA LEU A 12 22.74 19.56 -15.31
C LEU A 12 23.10 18.26 -14.59
N ALA A 13 24.39 18.03 -14.33
CA ALA A 13 24.85 16.85 -13.59
C ALA A 13 24.21 16.77 -12.19
N PHE A 14 24.17 17.88 -11.45
CA PHE A 14 23.49 17.91 -10.15
C PHE A 14 21.98 17.62 -10.24
N GLN A 15 21.33 18.09 -11.30
CA GLN A 15 19.91 17.78 -11.50
C GLN A 15 19.69 16.31 -11.87
N ASP A 16 20.56 15.72 -12.69
CA ASP A 16 20.49 14.30 -13.03
C ASP A 16 20.67 13.43 -11.79
N ASP A 17 21.63 13.75 -10.92
CA ASP A 17 21.85 13.07 -9.64
C ASP A 17 20.62 13.19 -8.73
N ALA A 18 20.05 14.40 -8.61
CA ALA A 18 18.84 14.63 -7.81
C ALA A 18 17.63 13.84 -8.35
N ILE A 19 17.48 13.75 -9.67
CA ILE A 19 16.42 12.97 -10.32
C ILE A 19 16.60 11.48 -10.02
N GLN A 20 17.83 10.96 -10.05
CA GLN A 20 18.09 9.56 -9.70
C GLN A 20 17.78 9.27 -8.23
N GLU A 21 18.16 10.17 -7.32
CA GLU A 21 17.85 10.02 -5.88
C GLU A 21 16.35 10.06 -5.61
N LEU A 22 15.62 10.98 -6.24
CA LEU A 22 14.17 11.08 -6.13
C LEU A 22 13.50 9.82 -6.68
N ASN A 23 13.90 9.31 -7.84
CA ASN A 23 13.38 8.07 -8.40
C ASN A 23 13.60 6.88 -7.47
N SER A 24 14.81 6.76 -6.90
CA SER A 24 15.14 5.71 -5.93
C SER A 24 14.25 5.81 -4.68
N THR A 25 14.00 7.03 -4.21
CA THR A 25 13.11 7.28 -3.07
C THR A 25 11.66 6.90 -3.36
N VAL A 26 11.13 7.30 -4.51
CA VAL A 26 9.78 6.93 -4.96
C VAL A 26 9.64 5.42 -5.09
N ALA A 27 10.63 4.73 -5.65
CA ALA A 27 10.62 3.27 -5.76
C ALA A 27 10.58 2.58 -4.38
N ARG A 28 11.38 3.06 -3.41
CA ARG A 28 11.33 2.55 -2.02
C ARG A 28 9.97 2.79 -1.37
N GLN A 29 9.41 3.99 -1.54
CA GLN A 29 8.08 4.32 -1.01
C GLN A 29 6.98 3.45 -1.64
N GLN A 30 7.05 3.18 -2.95
CA GLN A 30 6.09 2.31 -3.62
C GLN A 30 6.13 0.88 -3.05
N ASN A 31 7.31 0.35 -2.75
CA ASN A 31 7.45 -0.96 -2.10
C ASN A 31 6.84 -0.95 -0.69
N GLN A 32 7.10 0.08 0.11
CA GLN A 32 6.50 0.23 1.45
C GLN A 32 4.97 0.30 1.38
N ILE A 33 4.41 1.01 0.39
CA ILE A 33 2.96 1.08 0.18
C ILE A 33 2.39 -0.31 -0.16
N LEU A 34 3.04 -1.08 -1.01
CA LEU A 34 2.59 -2.44 -1.35
C LEU A 34 2.58 -3.37 -0.11
N GLU A 35 3.60 -3.26 0.74
CA GLU A 35 3.68 -4.01 2.00
C GLU A 35 2.55 -3.61 2.95
N LEU A 36 2.28 -2.32 3.12
CA LEU A 36 1.18 -1.81 3.94
C LEU A 36 -0.18 -2.24 3.40
N GLN A 37 -0.40 -2.19 2.09
CA GLN A 37 -1.63 -2.67 1.46
C GLN A 37 -1.86 -4.16 1.75
N LYS A 38 -0.82 -4.99 1.66
CA LYS A 38 -0.90 -6.41 2.00
C LYS A 38 -1.24 -6.63 3.48
N ALA A 39 -0.61 -5.88 4.39
CA ALA A 39 -0.90 -5.97 5.82
C ALA A 39 -2.36 -5.58 6.13
N ILE A 40 -2.88 -4.52 5.50
CA ILE A 40 -4.27 -4.09 5.64
C ILE A 40 -5.23 -5.19 5.15
N GLU A 41 -4.94 -5.82 4.02
CA GLU A 41 -5.79 -6.90 3.50
C GLU A 41 -5.81 -8.11 4.45
N GLN A 42 -4.66 -8.49 5.01
CA GLN A 42 -4.57 -9.54 6.02
C GLN A 42 -5.37 -9.19 7.29
N LEU A 43 -5.29 -7.95 7.77
CA LEU A 43 -6.08 -7.48 8.91
C LEU A 43 -7.58 -7.54 8.61
N ARG A 44 -8.01 -7.12 7.42
CA ARG A 44 -9.42 -7.22 6.99
C ARG A 44 -9.92 -8.66 7.01
N GLN A 45 -9.11 -9.61 6.55
CA GLN A 45 -9.44 -11.03 6.59
C GLN A 45 -9.58 -11.53 8.03
N GLN A 46 -8.65 -11.19 8.91
CA GLN A 46 -8.72 -11.55 10.32
C GLN A 46 -9.98 -10.99 11.00
N VAL A 47 -10.32 -9.72 10.77
CA VAL A 47 -11.55 -9.12 11.31
C VAL A 47 -12.79 -9.85 10.83
N LYS A 48 -12.87 -10.20 9.53
CA LYS A 48 -13.99 -10.99 8.99
C LYS A 48 -14.12 -12.37 9.65
N THR A 49 -13.01 -13.02 9.97
CA THR A 49 -13.04 -14.33 10.66
C THR A 49 -13.47 -14.22 12.12
N LEU A 50 -13.27 -13.05 12.75
CA LEU A 50 -13.64 -12.80 14.15
C LEU A 50 -15.10 -12.33 14.30
N THR A 51 -15.71 -11.78 13.25
CA THR A 51 -17.17 -11.58 13.20
C THR A 51 -17.84 -12.92 12.92
N PRO A 52 -18.52 -13.56 13.89
CA PRO A 52 -19.41 -14.66 13.57
C PRO A 52 -20.48 -14.13 12.61
N SER A 53 -20.78 -14.91 11.58
CA SER A 53 -21.83 -14.60 10.61
C SER A 53 -23.15 -14.39 11.37
N GLN A 54 -23.51 -13.13 11.69
CA GLN A 54 -24.82 -12.76 12.24
C GLN A 54 -25.90 -12.76 11.14
N VAL A 55 -25.82 -13.73 10.24
CA VAL A 55 -26.80 -13.96 9.16
C VAL A 55 -27.21 -15.44 9.20
N ALA A 56 -27.56 -15.93 10.38
CA ALA A 56 -28.69 -16.83 10.50
C ALA A 56 -29.85 -15.92 10.87
N SER A 57 -30.81 -15.77 9.96
CA SER A 57 -32.04 -15.03 10.26
C SER A 57 -32.71 -15.67 11.49
N PRO A 58 -33.28 -14.90 12.43
CA PRO A 58 -34.04 -15.45 13.56
C PRO A 58 -35.22 -16.35 13.15
N ASP A 59 -35.59 -16.33 11.86
CA ASP A 59 -36.66 -17.14 11.26
C ASP A 59 -36.26 -18.59 10.92
N GLU A 60 -34.99 -19.00 11.07
CA GLU A 60 -34.50 -20.35 10.74
C GLU A 60 -34.34 -21.29 11.96
N GLU A 61 -34.80 -20.92 13.16
CA GLU A 61 -34.92 -21.86 14.28
C GLU A 61 -36.25 -22.63 14.16
N ALA A 62 -36.26 -23.71 13.39
CA ALA A 62 -37.34 -24.68 13.45
C ALA A 62 -37.46 -25.24 14.89
N PRO A 63 -38.65 -25.23 15.51
CA PRO A 63 -38.80 -25.63 16.90
C PRO A 63 -38.34 -27.08 17.11
N PRO A 64 -37.65 -27.38 18.23
CA PRO A 64 -37.06 -28.69 18.46
C PRO A 64 -38.16 -29.77 18.54
N PRO A 65 -37.91 -30.98 17.98
CA PRO A 65 -38.87 -32.07 18.06
C PRO A 65 -38.99 -32.55 19.50
N HIS A 66 -40.17 -32.42 20.08
CA HIS A 66 -40.50 -33.03 21.36
C HIS A 66 -40.70 -34.54 21.17
N TYR A 67 -39.80 -35.34 21.76
CA TYR A 67 -39.94 -36.80 21.95
C TYR A 67 -40.37 -37.12 23.38
#